data_AF-A0A1M3FFR6-F1
#
_entry.id   AF-A0A1M3FFR6-F1
#
_cell.length_a   1.000
_cell.length_b   1.000
_cell.length_c   1.000
_cell.angle_alpha   90.00
_cell.angle_beta   90.00
_cell.angle_gamma   90.00
#
_symmetry.space_group_name_H-M   'P 1'
#
loop_
_entity.id
_entity.type
_entity.pdbx_description
1 polymer ?
#
loop_
_entity_poly.entity_id
_entity_poly.type
_entity_poly.pdbx_seq_one_letter_code
_entity_poly.pdbx_strand_id
1 'polypeptide(L)'
;MEARTARRVAIPVALVVALALALGAWAFWHARSPRTSWVVPAAYSISADGGTLTLYDWGGACDKPLSAQVLGQSPAMVEVALRRTVPAGSCTAMAVLHQVDVTLSLPLGDRKVSDRSGATIPAAPSAADVLAHPSQYGFGSG
;
A
#
# COMPACT_ATOMS: atom_id res chain seq x y z
N MET A 1 -58.83 28.41 -13.36
CA MET A 1 -58.44 27.04 -12.99
C MET A 1 -57.16 26.70 -13.74
N GLU A 2 -55.98 27.15 -13.30
CA GLU A 2 -54.77 27.02 -14.14
C GLU A 2 -53.46 26.85 -13.35
N ALA A 3 -53.53 26.56 -12.05
CA ALA A 3 -52.33 26.46 -11.21
C ALA A 3 -51.87 25.02 -10.91
N ARG A 4 -52.59 23.99 -11.36
CA ARG A 4 -52.30 22.58 -10.98
C ARG A 4 -51.41 21.81 -11.96
N THR A 5 -51.18 22.33 -13.17
CA THR A 5 -50.48 21.59 -14.23
C THR A 5 -48.96 21.76 -14.16
N ALA A 6 -48.45 22.93 -13.73
CA ALA A 6 -47.02 23.20 -13.61
C ALA A 6 -46.30 22.34 -12.55
N ARG A 7 -47.05 21.86 -11.54
CA ARG A 7 -46.49 21.08 -10.42
C ARG A 7 -46.17 19.62 -10.79
N ARG A 8 -46.74 19.07 -11.87
CA ARG A 8 -46.61 17.64 -12.22
C ARG A 8 -45.35 17.31 -13.04
N VAL A 9 -44.73 18.30 -13.69
CA VAL A 9 -43.52 18.09 -14.53
C VAL A 9 -42.23 18.50 -13.81
N ALA A 10 -42.31 19.37 -12.80
CA ALA A 10 -41.12 19.83 -12.07
C ALA A 10 -40.50 18.75 -11.14
N ILE A 11 -41.34 17.87 -10.58
CA ILE A 11 -40.91 16.81 -9.65
C ILE A 11 -39.97 15.78 -10.32
N PRO A 12 -40.27 15.23 -11.52
CA PRO A 12 -39.37 14.26 -12.15
C PRO A 12 -38.04 14.87 -12.58
N VAL A 13 -38.02 16.12 -13.05
CA VAL A 13 -36.77 16.79 -13.46
C VAL A 13 -35.87 17.04 -12.26
N ALA A 14 -36.43 17.55 -11.15
CA ALA A 14 -35.66 17.77 -9.92
C ALA A 14 -35.08 16.46 -9.37
N LEU A 15 -35.83 15.35 -9.45
CA LEU A 15 -35.33 14.02 -9.05
C LEU A 15 -34.20 13.52 -9.94
N VAL A 16 -34.29 13.68 -11.26
CA VAL A 16 -33.22 13.29 -12.19
C VAL A 16 -31.95 14.09 -11.93
N VAL A 17 -32.06 15.40 -11.72
CA VAL A 17 -30.91 16.25 -11.39
C VAL A 17 -30.30 15.86 -10.05
N ALA A 18 -31.12 15.67 -9.01
CA ALA A 18 -30.63 15.26 -7.70
C ALA A 18 -29.92 13.89 -7.75
N LEU A 19 -30.46 12.92 -8.50
CA LEU A 19 -29.83 11.62 -8.70
C LEU A 19 -28.50 11.75 -9.46
N ALA A 20 -28.45 12.56 -10.51
CA ALA A 20 -27.22 12.80 -11.27
C ALA A 20 -26.12 13.43 -10.40
N LEU A 21 -26.48 14.40 -9.55
CA LEU A 21 -25.55 15.02 -8.60
C LEU A 21 -25.08 14.01 -7.54
N ALA A 22 -25.98 13.20 -7.00
CA ALA A 22 -25.62 12.17 -6.02
C ALA A 22 -24.66 11.12 -6.61
N LEU A 23 -24.94 10.65 -7.83
CA LEU A 23 -24.05 9.73 -8.56
C LEU A 23 -22.72 10.38 -8.91
N GLY A 24 -22.72 11.65 -9.32
CA GLY A 24 -21.50 12.42 -9.61
C GLY A 24 -20.63 12.59 -8.37
N ALA A 25 -21.22 12.97 -7.22
CA ALA A 25 -20.52 13.10 -5.95
C ALA A 25 -19.97 11.75 -5.47
N TRP A 26 -20.74 10.67 -5.61
CA TRP A 26 -20.32 9.31 -5.28
C TRP A 26 -19.13 8.87 -6.15
N ALA A 27 -19.22 9.02 -7.47
CA ALA A 27 -18.15 8.66 -8.40
C ALA A 27 -16.88 9.46 -8.13
N PHE A 28 -17.01 10.76 -7.87
CA PHE A 28 -15.92 11.64 -7.53
C PHE A 28 -15.23 11.26 -6.21
N TRP A 29 -16.01 10.92 -5.19
CA TRP A 29 -15.49 10.46 -3.90
C TRP A 29 -14.68 9.17 -4.04
N HIS A 30 -15.19 8.18 -4.77
CA HIS A 30 -14.48 6.91 -5.01
C HIS A 30 -13.22 7.11 -5.86
N ALA A 31 -13.28 7.99 -6.87
CA ALA A 31 -12.10 8.33 -7.67
C ALA A 31 -11.00 9.01 -6.85
N ARG A 32 -11.36 9.65 -5.73
CA ARG A 32 -10.43 10.36 -4.83
C ARG A 32 -10.09 9.63 -3.54
N SER A 33 -10.60 8.41 -3.35
CA SER A 33 -10.34 7.65 -2.13
C SER A 33 -8.93 7.03 -2.16
N PRO A 34 -8.14 7.15 -1.07
CA PRO A 34 -6.85 6.49 -0.98
C PRO A 34 -6.99 4.98 -1.18
N ARG A 35 -6.07 4.38 -1.94
CA ARG A 35 -6.03 2.93 -2.12
C ARG A 35 -5.06 2.32 -1.13
N THR A 36 -5.54 1.36 -0.37
CA THR A 36 -4.71 0.60 0.56
C THR A 36 -4.54 -0.82 0.04
N SER A 37 -3.30 -1.27 -0.11
CA SER A 37 -2.97 -2.60 -0.60
C SER A 37 -1.85 -3.23 0.23
N TRP A 38 -1.81 -4.56 0.22
CA TRP A 38 -0.67 -5.32 0.69
C TRP A 38 0.37 -5.39 -0.42
N VAL A 39 1.63 -5.17 -0.07
CA VAL A 39 2.77 -5.22 -0.97
C VAL A 39 3.85 -6.12 -0.39
N VAL A 40 4.58 -6.77 -1.28
CA VAL A 40 5.70 -7.64 -0.93
C VAL A 40 6.93 -6.77 -0.75
N PRO A 41 7.64 -6.84 0.38
CA PRO A 41 8.92 -6.15 0.53
C PRO A 41 9.90 -6.59 -0.56
N ALA A 42 10.62 -5.62 -1.11
CA ALA A 42 11.70 -5.84 -2.06
C ALA A 42 12.90 -6.56 -1.41
N ALA A 43 13.21 -6.19 -0.16
CA ALA A 43 14.31 -6.74 0.60
C ALA A 43 14.09 -6.53 2.10
N TYR A 44 14.98 -7.10 2.92
CA TYR A 44 15.06 -6.78 4.34
C TYR A 44 16.50 -6.71 4.83
N SER A 45 16.76 -5.93 5.88
CA SER A 45 17.94 -6.08 6.73
C SER A 45 17.53 -6.47 8.14
N ILE A 46 18.50 -6.85 8.95
CA ILE A 46 18.28 -7.29 10.32
C ILE A 46 19.19 -6.51 11.27
N SER A 47 18.64 -6.12 12.42
CA SER A 47 19.39 -5.50 13.50
C SER A 47 20.43 -6.47 14.09
N ALA A 48 21.45 -5.91 14.74
CA ALA A 48 22.54 -6.72 15.31
C ALA A 48 22.08 -7.72 16.40
N ASP A 49 20.98 -7.42 17.10
CA ASP A 49 20.36 -8.30 18.08
C ASP A 49 19.43 -9.37 17.46
N GLY A 50 19.21 -9.31 16.15
CA GLY A 50 18.33 -10.20 15.41
C GLY A 50 16.84 -9.96 15.64
N GLY A 51 16.47 -8.99 16.49
CA GLY A 51 15.10 -8.80 16.97
C GLY A 51 14.24 -7.90 16.09
N THR A 52 14.85 -7.13 15.19
CA THR A 52 14.16 -6.18 14.32
C THR A 52 14.53 -6.41 12.87
N LEU A 53 13.52 -6.51 12.00
CA LEU A 53 13.71 -6.49 10.56
C LEU A 53 13.39 -5.09 10.04
N THR A 54 14.27 -4.53 9.24
CA THR A 54 13.96 -3.34 8.44
C THR A 54 13.58 -3.81 7.04
N LEU A 55 12.30 -3.64 6.68
CA LEU A 55 11.76 -4.00 5.38
C LEU A 55 11.92 -2.84 4.40
N TYR A 56 12.34 -3.16 3.18
CA TYR A 56 12.59 -2.20 2.10
C TYR A 56 11.59 -2.39 0.98
N ASP A 57 11.09 -1.30 0.41
CA ASP A 57 10.14 -1.36 -0.70
C ASP A 57 10.18 -0.07 -1.53
N TRP A 58 9.90 -0.17 -2.83
CA TRP A 58 9.94 0.94 -3.78
C TRP A 58 8.56 1.48 -4.06
N GLY A 59 8.37 2.78 -3.82
CA GLY A 59 7.08 3.44 -3.97
C GLY A 59 7.19 4.85 -4.52
N GLY A 60 6.11 5.60 -4.39
CA GLY A 60 6.09 7.02 -4.68
C GLY A 60 6.32 7.86 -3.43
N ALA A 61 6.77 9.11 -3.60
CA ALA A 61 6.95 10.05 -2.50
C ALA A 61 5.63 10.41 -1.78
N CYS A 62 4.51 10.27 -2.48
CA CYS A 62 3.18 10.53 -1.93
C CYS A 62 2.61 9.35 -1.13
N ASP A 63 3.28 8.19 -1.15
CA ASP A 63 2.84 7.03 -0.37
C ASP A 63 2.87 7.38 1.12
N LYS A 64 1.77 7.10 1.82
CA LYS A 64 1.71 7.24 3.27
C LYS A 64 2.65 6.23 3.93
N PRO A 65 3.06 6.46 5.20
CA PRO A 65 3.96 5.57 5.92
C PRO A 65 3.50 4.12 5.79
N LEU A 66 4.38 3.30 5.22
CA LEU A 66 4.19 1.87 5.15
C LEU A 66 4.11 1.33 6.58
N SER A 67 3.13 0.48 6.86
CA SER A 67 3.10 -0.30 8.09
C SER A 67 3.49 -1.74 7.79
N ALA A 68 4.37 -2.32 8.58
CA ALA A 68 4.77 -3.72 8.48
C ALA A 68 4.03 -4.57 9.51
N GLN A 69 3.77 -5.83 9.16
CA GLN A 69 3.20 -6.81 10.08
C GLN A 69 3.87 -8.17 9.89
N VAL A 70 4.13 -8.85 11.00
CA VAL A 70 4.42 -10.29 11.01
C VAL A 70 3.10 -11.05 10.91
N LEU A 71 2.92 -11.81 9.82
CA LEU A 71 1.71 -12.58 9.58
C LEU A 71 1.76 -13.96 10.23
N GLY A 72 2.96 -14.54 10.34
CA GLY A 72 3.17 -15.87 10.88
C GLY A 72 4.63 -16.12 11.23
N GLN A 73 4.86 -17.04 12.17
CA GLN A 73 6.20 -17.47 12.55
C GLN A 73 6.25 -18.98 12.74
N SER A 74 7.31 -19.58 12.21
CA SER A 74 7.64 -20.99 12.38
C SER A 74 9.13 -21.11 12.76
N PRO A 75 9.59 -22.32 13.16
CA PRO A 75 11.00 -22.55 13.43
C PRO A 75 11.92 -22.32 12.22
N ALA A 76 11.38 -22.32 10.99
CA ALA A 76 12.17 -22.16 9.76
C ALA A 76 11.95 -20.82 9.05
N MET A 77 10.86 -20.11 9.36
CA MET A 77 10.40 -18.98 8.53
C MET A 77 9.61 -17.95 9.32
N VAL A 78 9.76 -16.68 8.95
CA VAL A 78 8.96 -15.54 9.41
C VAL A 78 8.25 -14.95 8.20
N GLU A 79 6.93 -14.96 8.22
CA GLU A 79 6.10 -14.37 7.17
C GLU A 79 5.82 -12.91 7.51
N VAL A 80 6.12 -12.01 6.58
CA VAL A 80 5.90 -10.56 6.73
C VAL A 80 5.09 -9.99 5.57
N ALA A 81 4.39 -8.88 5.82
CA ALA A 81 3.75 -8.11 4.79
C ALA A 81 3.84 -6.61 5.07
N LEU A 82 3.93 -5.82 4.00
CA LEU A 82 3.84 -4.37 4.05
C LEU A 82 2.46 -3.93 3.61
N ARG A 83 1.93 -2.92 4.27
CA ARG A 83 0.68 -2.27 3.89
C ARG A 83 1.00 -0.87 3.39
N ARG A 84 0.65 -0.61 2.13
CA ARG A 84 0.84 0.68 1.47
C ARG A 84 -0.48 1.38 1.27
N THR A 85 -0.49 2.69 1.54
CA THR A 85 -1.63 3.55 1.20
C THR A 85 -1.17 4.62 0.23
N VAL A 86 -1.69 4.53 -1.00
CA VAL A 86 -1.44 5.51 -2.07
C VAL A 86 -2.60 6.51 -2.06
N PRO A 87 -2.35 7.81 -1.84
CA PRO A 87 -3.41 8.82 -1.98
C PRO A 87 -3.90 8.87 -3.42
N ALA A 88 -5.13 9.37 -3.62
CA ALA A 88 -5.62 9.57 -4.97
C ALA A 88 -4.88 10.71 -5.68
N GLY A 89 -4.64 10.54 -6.98
CA GLY A 89 -3.91 11.50 -7.81
C GLY A 89 -2.57 10.94 -8.30
N SER A 90 -1.75 11.81 -8.89
CA SER A 90 -0.40 11.47 -9.37
C SER A 90 0.64 11.77 -8.29
N CYS A 91 1.50 10.80 -7.99
CA CYS A 91 2.75 11.04 -7.26
C CYS A 91 3.71 11.83 -8.16
N THR A 92 4.40 12.83 -7.62
CA THR A 92 5.36 13.66 -8.37
C THR A 92 6.75 13.00 -8.48
N ALA A 93 7.09 12.12 -7.54
CA ALA A 93 8.29 11.31 -7.56
C ALA A 93 7.90 9.84 -7.40
N MET A 94 8.40 9.02 -8.33
CA MET A 94 8.38 7.56 -8.26
C MET A 94 9.76 7.08 -7.81
N ALA A 95 9.89 5.79 -7.50
CA ALA A 95 11.17 5.19 -7.14
C ALA A 95 11.77 5.73 -5.84
N VAL A 96 10.92 6.04 -4.86
CA VAL A 96 11.36 6.36 -3.51
C VAL A 96 11.48 5.06 -2.73
N LEU A 97 12.67 4.82 -2.17
CA LEU A 97 12.90 3.70 -1.26
C LEU A 97 12.28 4.03 0.10
N HIS A 98 11.30 3.23 0.50
CA HIS A 98 10.71 3.29 1.83
C HIS A 98 11.32 2.23 2.74
N GLN A 99 11.36 2.53 4.04
CA GLN A 99 11.92 1.65 5.07
C GLN A 99 10.94 1.56 6.23
N VAL A 100 10.69 0.34 6.72
CA VAL A 100 9.81 0.11 7.86
C VAL A 100 10.38 -0.96 8.76
N ASP A 101 10.42 -0.66 10.04
CA ASP A 101 10.85 -1.63 11.04
C ASP A 101 9.68 -2.49 11.51
N VAL A 102 9.96 -3.78 11.71
CA VAL A 102 9.08 -4.72 12.37
C VAL A 102 9.85 -5.52 13.41
N THR A 103 9.33 -5.51 14.63
CA THR A 103 9.92 -6.28 15.73
C THR A 103 9.42 -7.72 15.69
N LEU A 104 10.35 -8.65 15.84
CA LEU A 104 10.09 -10.08 15.94
C LEU A 104 9.90 -10.47 17.41
N SER A 105 9.04 -11.45 17.67
CA SER A 105 8.89 -12.00 19.02
C SER A 105 10.08 -12.86 19.46
N LEU A 106 10.86 -13.35 18.49
CA LEU A 106 12.10 -14.10 18.68
C LEU A 106 13.13 -13.57 17.68
N PRO A 107 14.43 -13.56 18.00
CA PRO A 107 15.47 -13.17 17.06
C PRO A 107 15.44 -14.04 15.79
N LEU A 108 15.66 -13.47 14.59
CA LEU A 108 15.52 -14.20 13.32
C LEU A 108 16.35 -15.50 13.30
N GLY A 109 17.62 -15.45 13.71
CA GLY A 109 18.53 -16.59 13.65
C GLY A 109 18.68 -17.11 12.22
N ASP A 110 18.58 -18.42 12.04
CA ASP A 110 18.68 -19.08 10.73
C ASP A 110 17.36 -19.08 9.93
N ARG A 111 16.30 -18.45 10.45
CA ARG A 111 14.99 -18.43 9.81
C ARG A 111 15.01 -17.58 8.55
N LYS A 112 14.27 -18.01 7.53
CA LYS A 112 14.06 -17.23 6.32
C LYS A 112 12.93 -16.24 6.51
N VAL A 113 12.99 -15.11 5.81
CA VAL A 113 11.88 -14.16 5.73
C VAL A 113 11.11 -14.44 4.43
N SER A 114 9.79 -14.55 4.51
CA SER A 114 8.92 -14.79 3.36
C SER A 114 7.77 -13.81 3.28
N ASP A 115 7.16 -13.71 2.10
CA ASP A 115 5.88 -13.04 1.91
C ASP A 115 4.69 -13.99 2.12
N ARG A 116 3.48 -13.45 1.94
CA ARG A 116 2.21 -14.20 2.06
C ARG A 116 2.03 -15.31 1.04
N SER A 117 2.74 -15.27 -0.08
CA SER A 117 2.74 -16.35 -1.07
C SER A 117 3.71 -17.49 -0.69
N GLY A 118 4.55 -17.27 0.33
CA GLY A 118 5.63 -18.18 0.72
C GLY A 118 6.94 -17.94 -0.04
N ALA A 119 6.99 -16.92 -0.91
CA ALA A 119 8.22 -16.57 -1.61
C ALA A 119 9.23 -15.98 -0.62
N THR A 120 10.49 -16.40 -0.72
CA THR A 120 11.55 -15.89 0.13
C THR A 120 11.92 -14.47 -0.30
N ILE A 121 11.98 -13.56 0.65
CA ILE A 121 12.42 -12.19 0.44
C ILE A 121 13.95 -12.16 0.58
N PRO A 122 14.69 -11.49 -0.32
CA PRO A 122 16.14 -11.43 -0.22
C PRO A 122 16.59 -10.52 0.93
N ALA A 123 17.70 -10.89 1.56
CA ALA A 123 18.39 -10.03 2.51
C ALA A 123 19.19 -8.95 1.76
N ALA A 124 19.24 -7.75 2.32
CA ALA A 124 20.10 -6.65 1.92
C ALA A 124 20.90 -6.17 3.15
N PRO A 125 22.20 -5.89 3.04
CA PRO A 125 23.01 -5.42 4.16
C PRO A 125 22.55 -4.07 4.70
N SER A 126 22.01 -3.21 3.83
CA SER A 126 21.53 -1.87 4.19
C SER A 126 20.66 -1.26 3.10
N ALA A 127 19.98 -0.16 3.41
CA ALA A 127 19.28 0.65 2.42
C ALA A 127 20.21 1.16 1.30
N ALA A 128 21.48 1.46 1.62
CA ALA A 128 22.45 1.91 0.62
C ALA A 128 22.72 0.84 -0.44
N ASP A 129 22.74 -0.44 -0.04
CA ASP A 129 22.91 -1.54 -0.97
C ASP A 129 21.69 -1.72 -1.88
N VAL A 130 20.48 -1.57 -1.32
CA VAL A 130 19.24 -1.59 -2.12
C VAL A 130 19.22 -0.47 -3.16
N LEU A 131 19.68 0.74 -2.79
CA LEU A 131 19.80 1.87 -3.71
C LEU A 131 20.90 1.66 -4.78
N ALA A 132 22.01 1.01 -4.42
CA ALA A 132 23.12 0.75 -5.33
C ALA A 132 22.79 -0.37 -6.33
N HIS A 133 21.97 -1.35 -5.95
CA HIS A 133 21.63 -2.53 -6.75
C HIS A 133 20.12 -2.72 -6.95
N PRO A 134 19.40 -1.72 -7.47
CA PRO A 134 17.93 -1.70 -7.45
C PRO A 134 17.31 -2.87 -8.23
N SER A 135 17.93 -3.32 -9.32
CA SER A 135 17.46 -4.45 -10.13
C SER A 135 17.55 -5.80 -9.41
N GLN A 136 18.43 -5.94 -8.42
CA GLN A 136 18.51 -7.17 -7.60
C GLN A 136 17.35 -7.27 -6.61
N TYR A 137 16.72 -6.14 -6.30
CA TYR A 137 15.65 -6.01 -5.32
C TYR A 137 14.33 -5.59 -5.97
N GLY A 138 14.08 -6.07 -7.20
CA GLY A 138 12.78 -5.95 -7.87
C GLY A 138 12.40 -4.54 -8.35
N PHE A 139 13.33 -3.57 -8.31
CA PHE A 139 13.08 -2.28 -8.94
C PHE A 139 13.31 -2.36 -10.45
N GLY A 140 12.28 -2.04 -11.23
CA GLY A 140 12.35 -1.99 -12.69
C GLY A 140 12.02 -3.30 -13.43
N SER A 141 11.56 -4.35 -12.74
CA SER A 141 11.11 -5.60 -13.36
C SER A 141 9.65 -5.59 -13.82
N GLY A 142 9.12 -4.41 -14.19
CA GLY A 142 7.74 -4.20 -14.64
C GLY A 142 7.64 -3.84 -16.12
#